data_AF-A0A7C3UJZ2-F1
#
_entry.id   AF-A0A7C3UJZ2-F1
#
_cell.length_a   1.000
_cell.length_b   1.000
_cell.length_c   1.000
_cell.angle_alpha   90.00
_cell.angle_beta   90.00
_cell.angle_gamma   90.00
#
_symmetry.space_group_name_H-M   'P 1'
#
loop_
_entity.id
_entity.type
_entity.pdbx_description
1 polymer ?
#
loop_
_entity_poly.entity_id
_entity_poly.type
_entity_poly.pdbx_seq_one_letter_code
_entity_poly.pdbx_strand_id
1 'polypeptide(L)'
;ASQPLSVWREKGWIHPDDPRGWFQWYCRYFMGRRHEDDLRQIMRWKAMKRHIAQIKNNCMPGDWNCRKKQRQALLHWAYDSRKI
;
A
#
# COMPACT_ATOMS: atom_id res chain seq x y z
N ALA A 1 -2.89 -10.80 3.72
CA ALA A 1 -1.54 -11.02 3.18
C ALA A 1 -1.18 -12.48 3.41
N SER A 2 -0.91 -13.25 2.36
CA SER A 2 -0.83 -14.71 2.43
C SER A 2 0.58 -15.26 2.76
N GLN A 3 1.56 -14.38 2.99
CA GLN A 3 2.94 -14.77 3.29
C GLN A 3 3.27 -14.50 4.75
N PRO A 4 3.95 -15.43 5.45
CA PRO A 4 4.38 -15.25 6.83
C PRO A 4 5.47 -14.18 6.95
N LEU A 5 5.61 -13.58 8.13
CA LEU A 5 6.59 -12.51 8.40
C LEU A 5 8.04 -12.92 8.09
N SER A 6 8.38 -14.20 8.28
CA SER A 6 9.69 -14.75 7.96
C SER A 6 10.10 -14.53 6.50
N VAL A 7 9.18 -14.80 5.57
CA VAL A 7 9.40 -14.60 4.13
C VAL A 7 9.67 -13.13 3.80
N TRP A 8 9.04 -12.21 4.53
CA TRP A 8 9.23 -10.77 4.30
C TRP A 8 10.59 -10.29 4.82
N ARG A 9 11.07 -10.88 5.92
CA ARG A 9 12.40 -10.63 6.46
C ARG A 9 13.49 -11.18 5.54
N GLU A 10 13.33 -12.42 5.09
CA GLU A 10 14.26 -13.08 4.15
C GLU A 10 14.42 -12.28 2.85
N LYS A 11 13.33 -11.71 2.34
CA LYS A 11 13.35 -10.88 1.13
C LYS A 11 13.82 -9.43 1.35
N GLY A 12 14.17 -9.05 2.57
CA GLY A 12 14.57 -7.67 2.89
C GLY A 12 13.47 -6.63 2.65
N TRP A 13 12.20 -7.03 2.70
CA TRP A 13 11.07 -6.12 2.43
C TRP A 13 10.70 -5.23 3.62
N ILE A 14 11.19 -5.58 4.81
CA ILE A 14 10.89 -4.92 6.08
C ILE A 14 12.15 -4.20 6.58
N HIS A 15 11.97 -2.95 6.99
CA HIS A 15 13.01 -2.17 7.65
C HIS A 15 13.09 -2.59 9.13
N PRO A 16 14.30 -2.78 9.72
CA PRO A 16 14.43 -3.16 11.13
C PRO A 16 13.68 -2.25 12.11
N ASP A 17 13.68 -0.94 11.85
CA ASP A 17 12.97 0.04 12.69
C ASP A 17 11.45 -0.07 12.62
N ASP A 18 10.91 -0.58 11.51
CA ASP A 18 9.48 -0.74 11.26
C ASP A 18 9.14 -2.23 11.03
N PRO A 19 9.23 -3.09 12.06
CA PRO A 19 9.10 -4.55 11.93
C PRO A 19 7.71 -5.02 11.49
N ARG A 20 6.68 -4.16 11.61
CA ARG A 20 5.32 -4.41 11.09
C ARG A 20 5.13 -3.87 9.67
N GLY A 21 6.22 -3.50 9.00
CA GLY A 21 6.26 -3.10 7.60
C GLY A 21 5.60 -1.76 7.33
N TRP A 22 5.04 -1.63 6.13
CA TRP A 22 4.54 -0.36 5.60
C TRP A 22 3.50 0.33 6.50
N PHE A 23 2.59 -0.43 7.13
CA PHE A 23 1.55 0.16 7.99
C PHE A 23 2.15 0.91 9.18
N GLN A 24 3.11 0.29 9.89
CA GLN A 24 3.79 0.95 11.01
C GLN A 24 4.62 2.14 10.54
N TRP A 25 5.34 2.00 9.43
CA TRP A 25 6.07 3.11 8.83
C TRP A 25 5.14 4.29 8.53
N TYR A 26 3.98 4.02 7.90
CA TYR A 26 2.99 5.02 7.52
C TYR A 26 2.40 5.74 8.73
N CYS A 27 2.00 5.03 9.77
CA CYS A 27 1.50 5.64 11.02
C CYS A 27 2.53 6.61 11.61
N ARG A 28 3.80 6.19 11.71
CA ARG A 28 4.87 7.04 12.26
C ARG A 28 5.19 8.22 11.36
N TYR A 29 5.24 8.02 10.04
CA TYR A 29 5.46 9.08 9.07
C TYR A 29 4.34 10.14 9.13
N PHE A 30 3.09 9.70 9.23
CA PHE A 30 1.91 10.57 9.40
C PHE A 30 1.95 11.36 10.70
N MET A 31 2.44 10.76 11.79
CA MET A 31 2.70 11.44 13.07
C MET A 31 3.96 12.33 13.07
N GLY A 32 4.66 12.48 11.94
CA GLY A 32 5.75 13.43 11.77
C GLY A 32 7.17 12.85 11.85
N ARG A 33 7.35 11.54 12.03
CA ARG A 33 8.68 10.92 11.96
C ARG A 33 9.28 11.12 10.57
N ARG A 34 10.59 11.40 10.52
CA ARG A 34 11.40 11.37 9.30
C ARG A 34 12.42 10.24 9.41
N HIS A 35 12.67 9.56 8.29
CA HIS A 35 13.52 8.38 8.24
C HIS A 35 14.24 8.28 6.89
N GLU A 36 15.41 7.65 6.86
CA GLU A 36 16.14 7.36 5.61
C GLU A 36 15.33 6.49 4.63
N ASP A 37 14.40 5.70 5.16
CA ASP A 37 13.52 4.81 4.40
C ASP A 37 12.35 5.54 3.72
N ASP A 38 12.13 6.82 4.04
CA ASP A 38 10.95 7.56 3.60
C ASP A 38 10.86 7.63 2.07
N LEU A 39 11.98 7.91 1.40
CA LEU A 39 12.03 7.99 -0.06
C LEU A 39 11.57 6.68 -0.70
N ARG A 40 12.07 5.54 -0.21
CA ARG A 40 11.71 4.21 -0.72
C ARG A 40 10.22 3.93 -0.53
N GLN A 41 9.69 4.20 0.65
CA GLN A 41 8.28 3.92 0.96
C GLN A 41 7.32 4.84 0.20
N ILE A 42 7.68 6.11 0.03
CA ILE A 42 6.92 7.07 -0.79
C ILE A 42 6.90 6.64 -2.26
N MET A 43 8.03 6.18 -2.81
CA MET A 43 8.07 5.65 -4.19
C MET A 43 7.15 4.44 -4.37
N ARG A 44 7.19 3.49 -3.42
CA ARG A 44 6.29 2.32 -3.44
C ARG A 44 4.82 2.72 -3.35
N TRP A 45 4.50 3.69 -2.48
CA TRP A 45 3.15 4.23 -2.34
C TRP A 45 2.66 4.86 -3.64
N LYS A 46 3.47 5.74 -4.26
CA LYS A 46 3.14 6.36 -5.57
C LYS A 46 2.89 5.33 -6.67
N ALA A 47 3.61 4.21 -6.66
CA ALA A 47 3.42 3.15 -7.66
C ALA A 47 2.02 2.50 -7.58
N MET A 48 1.32 2.56 -6.44
CA MET A 48 -0.04 2.03 -6.30
C MET A 48 -1.08 2.78 -7.12
N LYS A 49 -0.78 4.01 -7.58
CA LYS A 49 -1.65 4.75 -8.51
C LYS A 49 -2.00 3.95 -9.78
N ARG A 50 -1.17 2.99 -10.20
CA ARG A 50 -1.50 2.09 -11.32
C ARG A 50 -2.81 1.31 -11.10
N HIS A 51 -3.14 0.95 -9.86
CA HIS A 51 -4.38 0.25 -9.54
C HIS A 51 -5.61 1.15 -9.67
N ILE A 52 -5.45 2.46 -9.44
CA ILE A 52 -6.51 3.45 -9.68
C ILE A 52 -6.85 3.50 -11.18
N ALA A 53 -5.83 3.58 -12.04
CA ALA A 53 -6.03 3.57 -13.49
C ALA A 53 -6.70 2.25 -13.96
N GLN A 54 -6.30 1.12 -13.39
CA GLN A 54 -6.94 -0.18 -13.67
C GLN A 54 -8.42 -0.21 -13.30
N ILE A 55 -8.82 0.42 -12.18
CA ILE A 55 -10.24 0.50 -11.80
C ILE A 55 -10.97 1.45 -12.76
N LYS A 56 -10.47 2.66 -12.97
CA LYS A 56 -11.12 3.68 -13.84
C LYS A 56 -11.36 3.19 -15.26
N ASN A 57 -10.41 2.45 -15.84
CA ASN A 57 -10.50 2.01 -17.23
C ASN A 57 -11.35 0.74 -17.42
N ASN A 58 -11.72 0.04 -16.35
CA ASN A 58 -12.33 -1.29 -16.45
C ASN A 58 -13.59 -1.47 -15.60
N CYS A 59 -13.94 -0.50 -14.76
CA CYS A 59 -15.09 -0.58 -13.87
C CYS A 59 -16.05 0.56 -14.15
N MET A 60 -17.35 0.28 -14.02
CA MET A 60 -18.37 1.32 -14.01
C MET A 60 -18.25 2.15 -12.72
N PRO A 61 -18.51 3.47 -12.77
CA PRO A 61 -18.59 4.30 -11.57
C PRO A 61 -19.58 3.71 -10.55
N GLY A 62 -19.15 3.55 -9.30
CA GLY A 62 -19.97 2.98 -8.24
C GLY A 62 -20.04 1.45 -8.19
N ASP A 63 -19.42 0.72 -9.13
CA ASP A 63 -19.33 -0.74 -9.07
C ASP A 63 -18.21 -1.19 -8.12
N TRP A 64 -18.62 -1.45 -6.88
CA TRP A 64 -17.76 -1.98 -5.81
C TRP A 64 -17.29 -3.41 -6.02
N ASN A 65 -18.03 -4.18 -6.83
CA ASN A 65 -17.73 -5.58 -7.08
C ASN A 65 -16.69 -5.77 -8.18
N CYS A 66 -16.50 -4.77 -9.04
CA CYS A 66 -15.44 -4.76 -10.03
C CYS A 66 -14.05 -4.62 -9.39
N ARG A 67 -13.11 -5.48 -9.84
CA ARG A 67 -11.67 -5.48 -9.46
C ARG A 67 -11.39 -5.41 -7.94
N LYS A 68 -12.09 -6.22 -7.14
CA LYS A 68 -11.95 -6.33 -5.67
C LYS A 68 -10.50 -6.44 -5.20
N LYS A 69 -9.65 -7.19 -5.92
CA LYS A 69 -8.23 -7.38 -5.56
C LYS A 69 -7.44 -6.07 -5.61
N GLN A 70 -7.66 -5.25 -6.64
CA GLN A 70 -7.03 -3.94 -6.80
C GLN A 70 -7.56 -2.94 -5.76
N ARG A 71 -8.87 -2.94 -5.51
CA ARG A 71 -9.48 -2.13 -4.44
C ARG A 71 -8.91 -2.50 -3.05
N GLN A 72 -8.75 -3.78 -2.77
CA GLN A 72 -8.09 -4.27 -1.53
C GLN A 72 -6.63 -3.83 -1.45
N ALA A 73 -5.88 -3.90 -2.56
CA ALA A 73 -4.50 -3.42 -2.60
C ALA A 73 -4.43 -1.91 -2.30
N LEU A 74 -5.31 -1.11 -2.89
CA LEU A 74 -5.39 0.33 -2.60
C LEU A 74 -5.69 0.60 -1.12
N LEU A 75 -6.64 -0.13 -0.53
CA LEU A 75 -6.97 -0.01 0.90
C LEU A 75 -5.74 -0.29 1.79
N HIS A 76 -4.98 -1.34 1.50
CA HIS A 76 -3.76 -1.67 2.26
C HIS A 76 -2.68 -0.58 2.17
N TRP A 77 -2.70 0.26 1.13
CA TRP A 77 -1.79 1.37 0.91
C TRP A 77 -2.42 2.74 1.21
N ALA A 78 -3.49 2.75 2.03
CA ALA A 78 -4.23 3.93 2.48
C ALA A 78 -4.83 4.81 1.36
N TYR A 79 -5.11 4.23 0.20
CA TYR A 79 -5.89 4.89 -0.84
C TYR A 79 -7.39 4.67 -0.60
N ASP A 80 -8.17 5.75 -0.56
CA ASP A 80 -9.63 5.66 -0.58
C ASP A 80 -10.11 5.33 -2.00
N SER A 81 -10.33 4.04 -2.25
CA SER A 81 -10.86 3.57 -3.53
C SER A 81 -12.39 3.67 -3.63
N ARG A 82 -13.07 4.26 -2.63
CA ARG A 82 -14.52 4.34 -2.66
C ARG A 82 -14.98 5.26 -3.79
N LYS A 83 -14.41 6.45 -3.87
CA LYS A 83 -14.84 7.45 -4.87
C LYS A 83 -14.22 7.24 -6.26
N ILE A 84 -13.68 6.05 -6.53
CA ILE A 84 -12.99 5.67 -7.78
C ILE A 84 -13.88 4.71 -8.57
#